data_AF-A0A538PV99-F1
#
_entry.id   AF-A0A538PV99-F1
#
_cell.length_a   1.000
_cell.length_b   1.000
_cell.length_c   1.000
_cell.angle_alpha   90.00
_cell.angle_beta   90.00
_cell.angle_gamma   90.00
#
_symmetry.space_group_name_H-M   'P 1'
#
loop_
_entity.id
_entity.type
_entity.pdbx_description
1 polymer ?
#
loop_
_entity_poly.entity_id
_entity_poly.type
_entity_poly.pdbx_seq_one_letter_code
_entity_poly.pdbx_strand_id
1 'polypeptide(L)'
;MPLQVVNTAKIRCTMSAKPSQLIVPPTNRRTAGGQPAANVRDHRPVVNIAPFGPCMSPSFPPTASATAAAGGALTPMPCQPNTATPWAPGSATVTV
;
A
#
# COMPACT_ATOMS: atom_id res chain seq x y z
N MET A 1 -15.66 1.71 17.10
CA MET A 1 -16.07 0.82 16.00
C MET A 1 -15.22 1.11 14.77
N PRO A 2 -14.46 0.14 14.25
CA PRO A 2 -13.65 0.34 13.05
C PRO A 2 -14.55 0.46 11.81
N LEU A 3 -14.20 1.39 10.92
CA LEU A 3 -14.87 1.56 9.63
C LEU A 3 -14.36 0.53 8.63
N GLN A 4 -15.27 -0.11 7.90
CA GLN A 4 -14.91 -1.07 6.86
C GLN A 4 -14.17 -0.36 5.72
N VAL A 5 -12.98 -0.84 5.38
CA VAL A 5 -12.21 -0.35 4.25
C VAL A 5 -12.78 -0.95 2.97
N VAL A 6 -12.92 -0.12 1.93
CA VAL A 6 -13.46 -0.49 0.62
C VAL A 6 -12.45 -0.18 -0.49
N ASN A 7 -12.73 -0.66 -1.69
CA ASN A 7 -12.01 -0.28 -2.91
C ASN A 7 -11.83 1.24 -3.01
N THR A 8 -10.68 1.68 -3.54
CA THR A 8 -10.24 3.09 -3.66
C THR A 8 -9.86 3.79 -2.35
N ALA A 9 -9.79 3.06 -1.23
CA ALA A 9 -9.32 3.62 0.03
C ALA A 9 -7.90 4.21 -0.10
N LYS A 10 -7.68 5.39 0.50
CA LYS A 10 -6.37 6.04 0.51
C LYS A 10 -5.46 5.36 1.52
N ILE A 11 -4.32 4.87 1.07
CA ILE A 11 -3.27 4.27 1.88
C ILE A 11 -2.05 5.19 1.88
N ARG A 12 -1.33 5.23 3.01
CA ARG A 12 -0.18 6.11 3.20
C ARG A 12 1.00 5.28 3.72
N CYS A 13 2.10 5.30 2.98
CA CYS A 13 3.39 4.86 3.50
C CYS A 13 4.04 6.04 4.23
N THR A 14 4.64 5.79 5.40
CA THR A 14 5.34 6.81 6.19
C THR A 14 6.55 7.40 5.46
N MET A 15 7.11 6.64 4.50
CA MET A 15 8.30 7.00 3.74
C MET A 15 8.01 7.58 2.35
N SER A 16 6.74 7.70 1.96
CA SER A 16 6.34 8.27 0.66
C SER A 16 5.61 9.59 0.84
N ALA A 17 5.93 10.60 0.03
CA ALA A 17 5.28 11.91 0.11
C ALA A 17 3.83 11.92 -0.40
N LYS A 18 3.45 10.95 -1.25
CA LYS A 18 2.12 10.90 -1.88
C LYS A 18 1.32 9.70 -1.40
N PRO A 19 0.03 9.87 -1.02
CA PRO A 19 -0.85 8.75 -0.74
C PRO A 19 -1.13 7.93 -2.00
N SER A 20 -1.28 6.61 -1.84
CA SER A 20 -1.75 5.70 -2.89
C SER A 20 -3.20 5.28 -2.65
N GLN A 21 -3.75 4.54 -3.60
CA GLN A 21 -5.07 3.94 -3.50
C GLN A 21 -4.96 2.42 -3.36
N LEU A 22 -5.83 1.86 -2.53
CA LEU A 22 -6.04 0.43 -2.41
C LEU A 22 -6.99 -0.04 -3.50
N ILE A 23 -6.55 -1.00 -4.30
CA ILE A 23 -7.35 -1.70 -5.30
C ILE A 23 -7.81 -2.99 -4.66
N VAL A 24 -9.14 -3.18 -4.60
CA VAL A 24 -9.73 -4.41 -4.06
C VAL A 24 -10.44 -5.11 -5.22
N PRO A 25 -9.87 -6.20 -5.78
CA PRO A 25 -10.54 -6.94 -6.83
C PRO A 25 -11.82 -7.59 -6.29
N PRO A 26 -12.89 -7.73 -7.10
CA PRO A 26 -14.17 -8.29 -6.67
C PRO A 26 -14.14 -9.82 -6.44
N THR A 27 -12.96 -10.40 -6.20
CA THR A 27 -12.74 -11.85 -6.02
C THR A 27 -13.52 -12.42 -4.85
N ASN A 28 -13.63 -11.67 -3.74
CA ASN A 28 -14.30 -12.15 -2.52
C ASN A 28 -15.83 -12.00 -2.57
N ARG A 29 -16.39 -11.34 -3.60
CA ARG A 29 -17.82 -11.05 -3.79
C ARG A 29 -18.52 -10.41 -2.57
N ARG A 30 -17.75 -9.90 -1.60
CA ARG A 30 -18.23 -9.14 -0.44
C ARG A 30 -18.19 -7.67 -0.79
N THR A 31 -19.31 -6.99 -0.59
CA THR A 31 -19.42 -5.54 -0.81
C THR A 31 -19.81 -4.84 0.49
N ALA A 32 -19.26 -3.66 0.69
CA ALA A 32 -19.65 -2.74 1.74
C ALA A 32 -19.94 -1.40 1.08
N GLY A 33 -21.13 -0.84 1.30
CA GLY A 33 -21.55 0.42 0.66
C GLY A 33 -21.55 0.39 -0.89
N GLY A 34 -21.79 -0.79 -1.49
CA GLY A 34 -21.79 -0.96 -2.95
C GLY A 34 -20.40 -1.05 -3.60
N GLN A 35 -19.33 -1.04 -2.81
CA GLN A 35 -17.95 -1.23 -3.28
C GLN A 35 -17.37 -2.56 -2.75
N PRO A 36 -16.38 -3.18 -3.44
CA PRO A 36 -15.68 -4.34 -2.93
C PRO A 36 -15.08 -4.07 -1.54
N ALA A 37 -15.38 -4.94 -0.58
CA ALA A 37 -14.89 -4.82 0.79
C ALA A 37 -13.45 -5.37 0.89
N ALA A 38 -12.54 -4.56 1.45
CA ALA A 38 -11.15 -4.95 1.65
C ALA A 38 -11.01 -5.94 2.82
N ASN A 39 -10.05 -6.86 2.72
CA ASN A 39 -9.68 -7.77 3.79
C ASN A 39 -8.17 -7.73 4.07
N VAL A 40 -7.74 -8.46 5.12
CA VAL A 40 -6.33 -8.50 5.54
C VAL A 40 -5.39 -9.10 4.48
N ARG A 41 -5.93 -9.86 3.51
CA ARG A 41 -5.17 -10.47 2.41
C ARG A 41 -4.95 -9.51 1.23
N ASP A 42 -5.64 -8.38 1.19
CA ASP A 42 -5.49 -7.32 0.19
C ASP A 42 -4.21 -6.48 0.42
N HIS A 43 -3.12 -7.13 0.81
CA HIS A 43 -1.80 -6.53 0.99
C HIS A 43 -0.89 -6.77 -0.21
N ARG A 44 -1.34 -7.42 -1.29
CA ARG A 44 -0.42 -7.80 -2.37
C ARG A 44 0.11 -6.56 -3.11
N PRO A 45 1.45 -6.42 -3.24
CA PRO A 45 2.03 -5.32 -3.99
C PRO A 45 1.67 -5.41 -5.46
N VAL A 46 1.51 -4.27 -6.14
CA VAL A 46 1.11 -4.12 -7.56
C VAL A 46 -0.33 -4.53 -7.86
N VAL A 47 -0.86 -5.56 -7.20
CA VAL A 47 -2.24 -6.03 -7.39
C VAL A 47 -3.23 -5.19 -6.57
N ASN A 48 -2.99 -5.09 -5.26
CA ASN A 48 -3.86 -4.36 -4.35
C ASN A 48 -3.29 -3.00 -3.99
N ILE A 49 -1.97 -2.88 -3.91
CA ILE A 49 -1.28 -1.66 -3.51
C ILE A 49 -0.63 -1.07 -4.76
N ALA A 50 -1.21 0.03 -5.26
CA ALA A 50 -0.60 0.80 -6.33
C ALA A 50 0.73 1.43 -5.86
N PRO A 51 1.72 1.60 -6.75
CA PRO A 51 3.00 2.22 -6.39
C PRO A 51 2.77 3.59 -5.76
N PHE A 52 3.46 3.84 -4.64
CA PHE A 52 3.42 5.15 -4.01
C PHE A 52 4.25 6.13 -4.81
N GLY A 53 4.11 7.41 -4.45
CA GLY A 53 4.97 8.45 -4.98
C GLY A 53 6.44 8.27 -4.57
N PRO A 54 7.23 9.34 -4.69
CA PRO A 54 8.65 9.31 -4.40
C PRO A 54 8.93 8.77 -2.99
N CYS A 55 9.73 7.70 -2.90
CA CYS A 55 10.18 7.11 -1.64
C CYS A 55 11.40 7.88 -1.12
N MET A 56 11.31 8.39 0.11
CA MET A 56 12.41 9.06 0.81
C MET A 56 13.27 8.08 1.64
N SER A 57 12.95 6.78 1.65
CA SER A 57 13.71 5.80 2.42
C SER A 57 14.99 5.38 1.69
N PRO A 58 16.18 5.56 2.31
CA PRO A 58 17.44 5.05 1.77
C PRO A 58 17.56 3.52 1.87
N SER A 59 16.69 2.85 2.63
CA SER A 59 16.64 1.38 2.69
C SER A 59 15.93 0.75 1.50
N PHE A 60 15.25 1.53 0.65
CA PHE A 60 14.60 1.01 -0.55
C PHE A 60 15.66 0.81 -1.66
N PRO A 61 15.91 -0.42 -2.15
CA PRO A 61 17.03 -0.70 -3.05
C PRO A 61 17.14 0.22 -4.27
N PRO A 62 16.07 0.56 -5.01
CA PRO A 62 16.20 1.47 -6.15
C PRO A 62 16.42 2.94 -5.74
N THR A 63 15.89 3.40 -4.58
CA THR A 63 16.26 4.73 -4.06
C THR A 63 17.73 4.74 -3.62
N ALA A 64 18.21 3.68 -2.98
CA ALA A 64 19.62 3.55 -2.59
C ALA A 64 20.55 3.57 -3.81
N SER A 65 20.23 2.79 -4.86
CA SER A 65 21.00 2.76 -6.10
C SER A 65 20.98 4.10 -6.83
N ALA A 66 19.84 4.78 -6.90
CA ALA A 66 19.75 6.11 -7.50
C ALA A 66 20.54 7.14 -6.67
N THR A 67 20.51 7.03 -5.35
CA THR A 67 21.25 7.93 -4.43
C THR A 67 22.75 7.73 -4.59
N ALA A 68 23.20 6.48 -4.71
CA ALA A 68 24.60 6.16 -5.00
C ALA A 68 25.02 6.72 -6.38
N ALA A 69 24.17 6.59 -7.39
CA ALA A 69 24.42 7.15 -8.74
C ALA A 69 24.42 8.69 -8.74
N ALA A 70 23.68 9.33 -7.84
CA ALA A 70 23.63 10.79 -7.67
C ALA A 70 24.70 11.33 -6.70
N GLY A 71 25.74 10.55 -6.39
CA GLY A 71 26.85 10.98 -5.54
C GLY A 71 26.45 11.23 -4.08
N GLY A 72 25.41 10.55 -3.58
CA GLY A 72 24.89 10.70 -2.22
C GLY A 72 23.69 11.66 -2.09
N ALA A 73 23.27 12.31 -3.18
CA ALA A 73 22.04 13.09 -3.18
C ALA A 73 20.80 12.18 -3.23
N LEU A 74 19.88 12.34 -2.28
CA LEU A 74 18.66 11.52 -2.20
C LEU A 74 17.80 11.74 -3.46
N THR A 75 17.85 10.78 -4.39
CA THR A 75 17.06 10.75 -5.61
C THR A 75 15.83 9.88 -5.41
N PRO A 76 14.64 10.48 -5.25
CA PRO A 76 13.46 9.73 -4.88
C PRO A 76 12.96 8.92 -6.08
N MET A 77 13.01 7.60 -5.97
CA MET A 77 12.44 6.69 -6.96
C MET A 77 10.97 6.35 -6.64
N PRO A 78 10.16 5.96 -7.64
CA PRO A 78 8.80 5.50 -7.40
C PRO A 78 8.82 4.31 -6.42
N CYS A 79 8.13 4.45 -5.29
CA CYS A 79 8.12 3.44 -4.24
C CYS A 79 7.33 2.22 -4.73
N GLN A 80 8.00 1.08 -4.88
CA GLN A 80 7.32 -0.19 -5.09
C GLN A 80 6.96 -0.77 -3.72
N PRO A 81 5.66 -1.04 -3.45
CA PRO A 81 5.27 -1.61 -2.18
C PRO A 81 5.89 -3.00 -2.03
N ASN A 82 6.41 -3.32 -0.84
CA ASN A 82 6.87 -4.65 -0.51
C ASN A 82 6.28 -5.08 0.83
N THR A 83 5.04 -5.55 0.78
CA THR A 83 4.24 -6.00 1.92
C THR A 83 4.34 -7.52 2.02
N ALA A 84 5.32 -8.00 2.79
CA ALA A 84 5.54 -9.44 2.99
C ALA A 84 4.43 -10.10 3.84
N THR A 85 3.77 -9.33 4.70
CA THR A 85 2.76 -9.82 5.65
C THR A 85 1.38 -9.23 5.41
N PRO A 86 0.30 -9.94 5.76
CA PRO A 86 -1.06 -9.43 5.77
C PRO A 86 -1.22 -8.14 6.58
N TRP A 87 -2.25 -7.36 6.25
CA TRP A 87 -2.62 -6.21 7.08
C TRP A 87 -3.08 -6.66 8.46
N ALA A 88 -2.84 -5.84 9.48
CA ALA A 88 -3.43 -6.06 10.79
C ALA A 88 -4.97 -5.91 10.70
N PRO A 89 -5.75 -6.82 11.32
CA PRO A 89 -7.21 -6.72 11.31
C PRO A 89 -7.66 -5.48 12.09
N GLY A 90 -8.59 -4.71 11.51
CA GLY A 90 -9.19 -3.56 12.19
C GLY A 90 -10.12 -3.97 13.36
N SER A 91 -10.63 -5.20 13.33
CA SER A 91 -11.36 -5.86 14.41
C SER A 91 -11.00 -7.34 14.41
N ALA A 92 -10.60 -7.89 15.55
CA ALA A 92 -10.32 -9.32 15.68
C ALA A 92 -11.59 -10.19 15.53
N THR A 93 -12.77 -9.61 15.77
CA THR A 93 -14.04 -10.34 15.79
C THR A 93 -14.78 -10.32 14.45
N VAL A 94 -14.35 -9.50 13.49
CA VAL A 94 -15.04 -9.32 12.20
C VAL A 94 -14.18 -9.86 11.06
N THR A 95 -14.65 -10.94 10.43
CA THR A 95 -14.03 -11.55 9.25
C THR A 95 -14.78 -11.17 7.97
N VAL A 96 -14.05 -10.75 6.94
CA VAL A 96 -14.58 -10.28 5.65
C VAL A 96 -14.11 -11.17 4.51
#